data_AF-A0A954E5Q8-F1
#
_entry.id   AF-A0A954E5Q8-F1
#
_cell.length_a   1.000
_cell.length_b   1.000
_cell.length_c   1.000
_cell.angle_alpha   90.00
_cell.angle_beta   90.00
_cell.angle_gamma   90.00
#
_symmetry.space_group_name_H-M   'P 1'
#
loop_
_entity.id
_entity.type
_entity.pdbx_description
1 polymer ?
#
loop_
_entity_poly.entity_id
_entity_poly.type
_entity_poly.pdbx_seq_one_letter_code
_entity_poly.pdbx_strand_id
1 'polypeptide(L)'
;MTWFNLFKGTLCAVLMLGLVGCGGGTVSDYQLPQTTNVPTAKENVKTWLTGVAEAGELDSGAEIMGEQFDKLAQEGIDLKEDFEKLKSTKGSAAIKSLAQSMLSKL
;
A
#
# COMPACT_ATOMS: atom_id res chain seq x y z
N MET A 1 -11.56 -54.56 -19.59
CA MET A 1 -12.01 -53.18 -19.83
C MET A 1 -10.79 -52.30 -20.08
N THR A 2 -10.74 -51.74 -21.29
CA THR A 2 -10.23 -50.41 -21.71
C THR A 2 -10.31 -49.34 -20.59
N TRP A 3 -9.58 -48.22 -20.51
CA TRP A 3 -8.78 -47.41 -21.44
C TRP A 3 -8.22 -46.19 -20.64
N PHE A 4 -7.39 -45.37 -21.30
CA PHE A 4 -7.02 -43.96 -21.01
C PHE A 4 -5.81 -43.63 -20.11
N ASN A 5 -4.68 -43.58 -20.81
CA ASN A 5 -3.59 -42.63 -20.62
C ASN A 5 -4.02 -41.17 -20.90
N LEU A 6 -3.15 -40.24 -20.51
CA LEU A 6 -2.86 -38.97 -21.21
C LEU A 6 -3.79 -37.77 -20.93
N PHE A 7 -3.37 -36.87 -20.04
CA PHE A 7 -3.60 -35.43 -20.21
C PHE A 7 -2.40 -34.63 -19.70
N LYS A 8 -1.37 -34.59 -20.56
CA LYS A 8 -0.35 -33.55 -20.63
C LYS A 8 -0.88 -32.58 -21.70
N GLY A 9 -1.13 -31.32 -21.36
CA GLY A 9 -1.80 -30.42 -22.32
C GLY A 9 -1.81 -28.96 -21.92
N THR A 10 -0.69 -28.31 -22.22
CA THR A 10 -0.47 -26.88 -22.41
C THR A 10 -1.57 -26.19 -23.26
N LEU A 11 -1.77 -24.89 -23.00
CA LEU A 11 -1.99 -23.81 -23.98
C LEU A 11 -3.43 -23.36 -24.31
N CYS A 12 -3.65 -22.06 -24.05
CA CYS A 12 -4.46 -21.07 -24.78
C CYS A 12 -5.90 -21.41 -25.23
N ALA A 13 -6.86 -20.70 -24.63
CA ALA A 13 -8.02 -20.20 -25.35
C ALA A 13 -8.47 -18.84 -24.77
N VAL A 14 -7.96 -17.78 -25.38
CA VAL A 14 -8.60 -16.45 -25.46
C VAL A 14 -9.92 -16.63 -26.19
N LEU A 15 -11.03 -16.01 -25.73
CA LEU A 15 -11.94 -15.17 -26.54
C LEU A 15 -13.29 -14.87 -25.86
N MET A 16 -13.62 -13.56 -25.85
CA MET A 16 -14.93 -12.91 -26.08
C MET A 16 -15.77 -12.43 -24.89
N LEU A 17 -16.49 -11.32 -25.19
CA LEU A 17 -17.43 -10.51 -24.39
C LEU A 17 -16.73 -9.34 -23.67
N GLY A 18 -16.65 -8.11 -24.18
CA GLY A 18 -17.58 -7.37 -25.04
C GLY A 18 -18.18 -6.24 -24.21
N LEU A 19 -17.82 -4.98 -24.52
CA LEU A 19 -18.61 -3.76 -24.22
C LEU A 19 -17.94 -2.57 -24.92
N VAL A 20 -18.21 -2.43 -26.22
CA VAL A 20 -18.13 -1.17 -26.94
C VAL A 20 -19.41 -0.39 -26.58
N GLY A 21 -19.32 0.49 -25.59
CA GLY A 21 -20.26 1.62 -25.41
C GLY A 21 -19.55 2.86 -25.97
N CYS A 22 -20.01 3.47 -27.06
CA CYS A 22 -21.22 4.29 -27.21
C CYS A 22 -21.10 5.63 -26.48
N GLY A 23 -21.09 6.74 -27.24
CA GLY A 23 -21.36 8.08 -26.71
C GLY A 23 -20.32 9.12 -27.10
N GLY A 24 -20.43 9.66 -28.32
CA GLY A 24 -19.87 10.98 -28.62
C GLY A 24 -20.62 12.06 -27.84
N GLY A 25 -19.88 13.06 -27.36
CA GLY A 25 -20.46 14.23 -26.70
C GLY A 25 -19.36 15.13 -26.14
N THR A 26 -19.18 16.29 -26.74
CA THR A 26 -18.32 17.39 -26.27
C THR A 26 -18.68 17.77 -24.83
N VAL A 27 -17.72 17.75 -23.90
CA VAL A 27 -17.85 18.44 -22.62
C VAL A 27 -16.51 19.04 -22.21
N SER A 28 -16.46 20.35 -22.39
CA SER A 28 -15.88 21.38 -21.53
C SER A 28 -14.49 21.16 -20.95
N ASP A 29 -13.66 22.18 -21.19
CA ASP A 29 -12.69 22.74 -20.25
C ASP A 29 -13.14 22.55 -18.79
N TYR A 30 -12.86 21.37 -18.22
CA TYR A 30 -12.90 21.17 -16.79
C TYR A 30 -11.55 21.69 -16.33
N GLN A 31 -11.53 22.97 -15.93
CA GLN A 31 -10.74 23.38 -14.78
C GLN A 31 -11.10 22.43 -13.64
N LEU A 32 -10.41 21.29 -13.57
CA LEU A 32 -10.35 20.51 -12.35
C LEU A 32 -9.81 21.49 -11.30
N PRO A 33 -10.55 21.80 -10.22
CA PRO A 33 -9.92 22.45 -9.10
C PRO A 33 -8.74 21.55 -8.74
N GLN A 34 -7.52 22.11 -8.77
CA GLN A 34 -6.36 21.46 -8.21
C GLN A 34 -6.57 21.44 -6.69
N THR A 35 -7.51 20.63 -6.21
CA THR A 35 -7.44 20.10 -4.86
C THR A 35 -6.28 19.14 -4.91
N THR A 36 -5.09 19.68 -4.68
CA THR A 36 -3.82 18.97 -4.55
C THR A 36 -3.98 17.96 -3.43
N ASN A 37 -4.57 16.81 -3.76
CA ASN A 37 -4.86 15.69 -2.86
C ASN A 37 -3.56 14.90 -2.65
N VAL A 38 -2.50 15.63 -2.31
CA VAL A 38 -1.22 15.05 -1.95
C VAL A 38 -1.37 14.58 -0.51
N PRO A 39 -1.30 13.27 -0.25
CA PRO A 39 -1.48 12.74 1.09
C PRO A 39 -0.45 13.36 2.04
N THR A 40 -0.95 13.78 3.20
CA THR A 40 -0.13 14.40 4.25
C THR A 40 0.91 13.43 4.79
N ALA A 41 1.98 13.93 5.43
CA ALA A 41 2.99 13.07 6.05
C ALA A 41 2.35 12.09 7.04
N LYS A 42 1.37 12.56 7.80
CA LYS A 42 0.54 11.74 8.70
C LYS A 42 -0.21 10.62 7.99
N GLU A 43 -0.87 10.90 6.87
CA GLU A 43 -1.61 9.87 6.12
C GLU A 43 -0.68 8.83 5.48
N ASN A 44 0.48 9.27 4.97
CA ASN A 44 1.50 8.37 4.44
C ASN A 44 2.02 7.43 5.52
N VAL A 45 2.38 7.98 6.69
CA VAL A 45 2.88 7.20 7.84
C VAL A 45 1.81 6.26 8.38
N LYS A 46 0.56 6.72 8.50
CA LYS A 46 -0.56 5.88 8.92
C LYS A 46 -0.79 4.71 7.97
N THR A 47 -0.81 4.96 6.66
CA THR A 47 -1.03 3.92 5.65
C THR A 47 0.09 2.88 5.69
N TRP A 48 1.34 3.35 5.75
CA TRP A 48 2.50 2.46 5.82
C TRP A 48 2.51 1.63 7.11
N LEU A 49 2.32 2.24 8.27
CA LEU A 49 2.26 1.53 9.55
C LEU A 49 1.10 0.53 9.61
N THR A 50 -0.02 0.81 8.93
CA THR A 50 -1.13 -0.13 8.80
C THR A 50 -0.68 -1.38 8.04
N GLY A 51 -0.02 -1.21 6.89
CA GLY A 51 0.58 -2.32 6.16
C GLY A 51 1.59 -3.11 6.98
N VAL A 52 2.47 -2.43 7.73
CA VAL A 52 3.44 -3.09 8.63
C VAL A 52 2.74 -3.82 9.78
N ALA A 53 1.67 -3.27 10.35
CA ALA A 53 0.89 -3.90 11.40
C ALA A 53 0.12 -5.14 10.91
N GLU A 54 -0.28 -5.16 9.64
CA GLU A 54 -0.98 -6.30 9.04
C GLU A 54 0.00 -7.40 8.58
N ALA A 55 1.07 -7.03 7.87
CA ALA A 55 2.06 -7.97 7.35
C ALA A 55 3.00 -8.48 8.45
N GLY A 56 3.42 -7.59 9.36
CA GLY A 56 4.42 -7.88 10.39
C GLY A 56 5.82 -7.98 9.83
N GLU A 57 6.10 -7.23 8.77
CA GLU A 57 7.43 -7.08 8.18
C GLU A 57 7.58 -5.65 7.65
N LEU A 58 8.83 -5.22 7.51
CA LEU A 58 9.15 -3.94 6.94
C LEU A 58 9.35 -4.10 5.45
N ASP A 59 8.56 -3.36 4.68
CA ASP A 59 8.75 -3.25 3.24
C ASP A 59 9.98 -2.39 2.90
N SER A 60 10.50 -2.55 1.69
CA SER A 60 11.61 -1.74 1.14
C SER A 60 11.33 -0.23 1.16
N GLY A 61 10.05 0.18 1.25
CA GLY A 61 9.64 1.56 1.47
C GLY A 61 10.05 2.16 2.82
N ALA A 62 10.57 1.39 3.78
CA ALA A 62 10.98 1.89 5.09
C ALA A 62 12.01 3.03 5.00
N GLU A 63 12.92 3.01 4.04
CA GLU A 63 13.94 4.05 3.86
C GLU A 63 13.31 5.41 3.50
N ILE A 64 12.26 5.40 2.67
CA ILE A 64 11.51 6.59 2.23
C ILE A 64 10.65 7.13 3.39
N MET A 65 10.21 6.24 4.29
CA MET A 65 9.35 6.63 5.41
C MET A 65 10.08 7.46 6.47
N GLY A 66 11.41 7.38 6.56
CA GLY A 66 12.21 8.22 7.45
C GLY A 66 11.92 9.71 7.27
N GLU A 67 11.86 10.18 6.01
CA GLU A 67 11.54 11.58 5.70
C GLU A 67 10.12 11.99 6.12
N GLN A 68 9.16 11.05 6.11
CA GLN A 68 7.80 11.32 6.55
C GLN A 68 7.70 11.39 8.07
N PHE A 69 8.48 10.57 8.79
CA PHE A 69 8.62 10.66 10.24
C PHE A 69 9.31 11.97 10.68
N ASP A 70 10.33 12.44 9.95
CA ASP A 70 10.94 13.75 10.21
C ASP A 70 9.94 14.90 10.02
N LYS A 71 9.09 14.84 8.99
CA LYS A 71 8.00 15.81 8.79
C LYS A 71 6.99 15.78 9.95
N LEU A 72 6.59 14.59 10.41
CA LEU A 72 5.70 14.46 11.57
C LEU A 72 6.30 15.05 12.85
N ALA A 73 7.62 14.88 13.06
CA ALA A 73 8.30 15.48 14.21
C ALA A 73 8.27 17.01 14.16
N GLN A 74 8.39 17.60 12.96
CA GLN A 74 8.20 19.05 12.76
C GLN A 74 6.76 19.50 13.04
N GLU A 75 5.78 18.62 12.83
CA GLU A 75 4.36 18.84 13.20
C GLU A 75 4.07 18.56 14.69
N GLY A 76 5.08 18.18 15.47
CA GLY A 76 4.97 17.94 16.92
C GLY A 76 4.67 16.50 17.32
N ILE A 77 4.63 15.56 16.36
CA ILE A 77 4.43 14.12 16.61
C ILE A 77 5.78 13.41 16.46
N ASP A 78 6.51 13.26 17.56
CA ASP A 78 7.80 12.57 17.56
C ASP A 78 7.62 11.05 17.70
N LEU A 79 7.86 10.33 16.60
CA LEU A 79 7.85 8.87 16.52
C LEU A 79 9.18 8.31 16.01
N LYS A 80 10.23 9.14 16.02
CA LYS A 80 11.52 8.81 15.43
C LYS A 80 12.21 7.67 16.18
N GLU A 81 12.17 7.70 17.50
CA GLU A 81 12.70 6.62 18.34
C GLU A 81 11.92 5.30 18.11
N ASP A 82 10.59 5.36 18.06
CA ASP A 82 9.75 4.19 17.77
C ASP A 82 10.05 3.62 16.38
N PHE A 83 10.30 4.48 15.38
CA PHE A 83 10.67 4.07 14.03
C PHE A 83 12.05 3.38 13.97
N GLU A 84 13.07 3.93 14.64
CA GLU A 84 14.39 3.28 14.75
C GLU A 84 14.28 1.91 15.45
N LYS A 85 13.44 1.83 16.49
CA LYS A 85 13.15 0.58 17.17
C LYS A 85 12.44 -0.40 16.24
N LEU A 86 11.50 0.05 15.43
CA LEU A 86 10.77 -0.77 14.48
C LEU A 86 11.72 -1.37 13.44
N LYS A 87 12.64 -0.58 12.87
CA LYS A 87 13.70 -1.06 11.94
C LYS A 87 14.60 -2.14 12.53
N SER A 88 14.89 -2.04 13.82
CA SER A 88 15.76 -2.98 14.53
C SER A 88 15.00 -4.18 15.11
N THR A 89 13.66 -4.14 15.11
CA THR A 89 12.82 -5.19 15.67
C THR A 89 12.78 -6.38 14.73
N LYS A 90 12.99 -7.57 15.29
CA LYS A 90 12.88 -8.84 14.58
C LYS A 90 11.68 -9.61 15.11
N GLY A 91 11.05 -10.36 14.22
CA GLY A 91 9.90 -11.21 14.55
C GLY A 91 8.59 -10.50 14.28
N SER A 92 7.73 -11.17 13.51
CA SER A 92 6.50 -10.59 12.98
C SER A 92 5.57 -10.06 14.06
N ALA A 93 5.34 -10.82 15.13
CA ALA A 93 4.47 -10.38 16.23
C ALA A 93 4.96 -9.08 16.92
N ALA A 94 6.27 -8.95 17.11
CA ALA A 94 6.86 -7.75 17.72
C ALA A 94 6.75 -6.54 16.79
N ILE A 95 6.98 -6.73 15.48
CA ILE A 95 6.80 -5.69 14.46
C ILE A 95 5.35 -5.22 14.42
N LYS A 96 4.37 -6.15 14.40
CA LYS A 96 2.94 -5.80 14.39
C LYS A 96 2.54 -5.01 15.62
N SER A 97 2.94 -5.48 16.80
CA SER A 97 2.63 -4.82 18.07
C SER A 97 3.22 -3.42 18.16
N LEU A 98 4.47 -3.24 17.72
CA LEU A 98 5.12 -1.94 17.72
C LEU A 98 4.48 -0.98 16.69
N ALA A 99 4.16 -1.46 15.49
CA ALA A 99 3.46 -0.66 14.48
C ALA A 99 2.07 -0.22 14.94
N GLN A 100 1.30 -1.09 15.61
CA GLN A 100 0.01 -0.73 16.23
C GLN A 100 0.15 0.31 17.34
N SER A 101 1.20 0.21 18.15
CA SER A 101 1.50 1.21 19.18
C SER A 101 1.79 2.57 18.56
N MET A 102 2.56 2.62 17.47
CA MET A 102 2.83 3.85 16.73
C MET A 102 1.57 4.44 16.08
N LEU A 103 0.70 3.61 15.51
CA LEU A 103 -0.60 4.05 14.96
C LEU A 103 -1.49 4.71 16.01
N SER A 104 -1.42 4.26 17.27
CA SER A 104 -2.21 4.83 18.36
C SER A 104 -1.69 6.19 18.84
N LYS A 105 -0.46 6.56 18.45
CA LYS A 105 0.18 7.84 18.79
C LYS A 105 -0.02 8.91 17.70
N LEU A 106 -0.47 8.52 16.50
CA LEU A 106 -0.83 9.43 15.40
C LEU A 106 -2.22 10.02 15.61
#